data_AF-M7ZTJ2-F1
#
_entry.id   AF-M7ZTJ2-F1
#
_cell.length_a   1.000
_cell.length_b   1.000
_cell.length_c   1.000
_cell.angle_alpha   90.00
_cell.angle_beta   90.00
_cell.angle_gamma   90.00
#
_symmetry.space_group_name_H-M   'P 1'
#
loop_
_entity.id
_entity.type
_entity.pdbx_description
1 polymer ?
#
loop_
_entity_poly.entity_id
_entity_poly.type
_entity_poly.pdbx_seq_one_letter_code
_entity_poly.pdbx_strand_id
1 'polypeptide(L)'
;MEAARTFVVSEWSGGHTPTTNGPKIQANKTNSNGVGAAAHLHSIANLSVDCYFAMSSRVRVVNVTHVHPARAAAADDLELAFFDIAQVAKIPIQRLFFFDGPGLPPFPSVVGALRSSLADTLAVFFPLAGELAFRPSSGAVVVDCSPAAVSSGVRFVEAEYLGSADDMRRLSRDEEHDTEAFSQLVPDLDVTQLPARVLAVQVTRPAAVHGAVAVGVTILHAVADGQAVWQFMRAWSTASREGAAAHV
;
A
#
# COMPACT_ATOMS: atom_id res chain seq x y z
N MET A 1 -17.76 13.35 -0.49
CA MET A 1 -17.00 12.33 -1.24
C MET A 1 -17.96 11.21 -1.59
N GLU A 2 -18.38 11.13 -2.85
CA GLU A 2 -19.21 10.03 -3.35
C GLU A 2 -18.36 9.17 -4.31
N ALA A 3 -18.57 7.85 -4.23
CA ALA A 3 -17.91 6.76 -4.95
C ALA A 3 -16.37 6.73 -4.94
N ALA A 4 -15.78 6.30 -3.82
CA ALA A 4 -14.43 5.71 -3.85
C ALA A 4 -14.49 4.43 -4.71
N ARG A 5 -13.72 4.37 -5.80
CA ARG A 5 -13.49 3.08 -6.47
C ARG A 5 -12.47 2.33 -5.64
N THR A 6 -12.91 1.21 -5.05
CA THR A 6 -12.01 0.36 -4.26
C THR A 6 -11.32 -0.61 -5.20
N PHE A 7 -10.00 -0.60 -5.20
CA PHE A 7 -9.20 -1.62 -5.87
C PHE A 7 -8.71 -2.65 -4.85
N VAL A 8 -9.02 -3.91 -5.12
CA VAL A 8 -8.57 -5.08 -4.35
C VAL A 8 -7.70 -5.90 -5.30
N VAL A 9 -6.39 -5.94 -5.07
CA VAL A 9 -5.58 -7.03 -5.63
C VAL A 9 -5.92 -8.27 -4.80
N SER A 10 -6.87 -9.07 -5.28
CA SER A 10 -7.22 -10.36 -4.66
C SER A 10 -6.12 -11.38 -4.95
N GLU A 11 -5.56 -11.92 -3.87
CA GLU A 11 -4.96 -13.26 -3.72
C GLU A 11 -4.47 -13.96 -5.00
N TRP A 12 -3.16 -13.87 -5.27
CA TRP A 12 -2.49 -14.92 -6.05
C TRP A 12 -1.78 -15.88 -5.09
N SER A 13 -2.54 -16.88 -4.59
CA SER A 13 -1.95 -18.13 -4.08
C SER A 13 -1.60 -19.03 -5.27
N GLY A 14 -0.62 -18.59 -6.07
CA GLY A 14 -0.03 -19.38 -7.14
C GLY A 14 1.02 -20.34 -6.59
N GLY A 15 0.60 -21.40 -5.91
CA GLY A 15 1.48 -22.54 -5.66
C GLY A 15 1.76 -23.24 -6.98
N HIS A 16 2.91 -22.97 -7.60
CA HIS A 16 3.49 -23.80 -8.64
C HIS A 16 4.93 -24.12 -8.26
N THR A 17 5.15 -25.38 -7.90
CA THR A 17 6.47 -25.99 -7.83
C THR A 17 7.15 -25.86 -9.21
N PRO A 18 8.45 -25.55 -9.28
CA PRO A 18 9.14 -25.43 -10.55
C PRO A 18 9.32 -26.83 -11.14
N THR A 19 8.52 -27.18 -12.16
CA THR A 19 8.87 -28.28 -13.05
C THR A 19 9.91 -27.76 -14.05
N THR A 20 11.11 -28.30 -13.94
CA THR A 20 12.20 -28.08 -14.87
C THR A 20 11.80 -28.56 -16.27
N ASN A 21 11.58 -27.63 -17.18
CA ASN A 21 11.65 -27.89 -18.61
C ASN A 21 12.30 -26.67 -19.28
N GLY A 22 13.63 -26.74 -19.43
CA GLY A 22 14.39 -25.75 -20.17
C GLY A 22 13.96 -25.70 -21.64
N PRO A 23 14.07 -24.54 -22.31
CA PRO A 23 13.74 -24.43 -23.72
C PRO A 23 14.74 -25.22 -24.57
N LYS A 24 14.23 -26.13 -25.40
CA LYS A 24 14.98 -26.78 -26.46
C LYS A 24 15.37 -25.73 -27.50
N ILE A 25 16.65 -25.39 -27.55
CA ILE A 25 17.25 -24.60 -28.62
C ILE A 25 17.14 -25.41 -29.92
N GLN A 26 16.25 -25.00 -30.82
CA GLN A 26 16.32 -25.43 -32.22
C GLN A 26 17.36 -24.57 -32.92
N ALA A 27 18.52 -25.17 -33.21
CA ALA A 27 19.53 -24.58 -34.07
C ALA A 27 18.99 -24.54 -35.50
N ASN A 28 18.56 -23.36 -35.96
CA ASN A 28 18.32 -23.13 -37.38
C ASN A 28 19.66 -22.74 -38.04
N LYS A 29 20.16 -23.60 -38.93
CA LYS A 29 21.32 -23.31 -39.77
C LYS A 29 20.87 -22.33 -40.85
N THR A 30 21.23 -21.06 -40.73
CA THR A 30 21.18 -20.12 -41.85
C THR A 30 22.58 -19.68 -42.24
N ASN A 31 22.77 -19.67 -43.56
CA ASN A 31 24.02 -19.55 -44.27
C ASN A 31 24.60 -18.14 -44.15
N SER A 32 25.93 -18.06 -44.17
CA SER A 32 26.72 -16.82 -44.18
C SER A 32 26.24 -15.82 -45.23
N ASN A 33 26.16 -14.54 -44.86
CA ASN A 33 26.72 -13.42 -45.61
C ASN A 33 26.68 -12.16 -44.72
N GLY A 34 27.86 -11.64 -44.39
CA GLY A 34 28.02 -10.53 -43.46
C GLY A 34 27.68 -9.20 -44.10
N VAL A 35 26.70 -8.50 -43.52
CA VAL A 35 26.63 -7.04 -43.30
C VAL A 35 25.59 -6.86 -42.18
N GLY A 36 25.99 -6.50 -40.95
CA GLY A 36 24.98 -6.34 -39.87
C GLY A 36 25.46 -6.05 -38.45
N ALA A 37 26.77 -5.95 -38.19
CA ALA A 37 27.27 -5.73 -36.83
C ALA A 37 27.02 -4.30 -36.29
N ALA A 38 26.71 -3.32 -37.15
CA ALA A 38 26.49 -1.93 -36.73
C ALA A 38 25.05 -1.61 -36.30
N ALA A 39 24.05 -2.39 -36.74
CA ALA A 39 22.65 -2.18 -36.35
C ALA A 39 22.31 -2.81 -34.99
N HIS A 40 23.09 -3.79 -34.55
CA HIS A 40 22.83 -4.53 -33.31
C HIS A 40 23.31 -3.78 -32.05
N LEU A 41 24.25 -2.84 -32.19
CA LEU A 41 24.77 -2.07 -31.07
C LEU A 41 23.89 -0.86 -30.71
N HIS A 42 23.15 -0.28 -31.66
CA HIS A 42 22.16 0.76 -31.36
C HIS A 42 20.88 0.21 -30.68
N SER A 43 20.51 -1.04 -30.96
CA SER A 43 19.35 -1.69 -30.33
C SER A 43 19.59 -2.01 -28.84
N ILE A 44 20.82 -2.44 -28.50
CA ILE A 44 21.20 -2.78 -27.12
C ILE A 44 21.34 -1.51 -26.25
N ALA A 45 21.76 -0.38 -26.83
CA ALA A 45 21.83 0.89 -26.10
C ALA A 45 20.45 1.45 -25.75
N ASN A 46 19.46 1.33 -26.64
CA ASN A 46 18.08 1.75 -26.34
C ASN A 46 17.40 0.83 -25.34
N LEU A 47 17.60 -0.49 -25.41
CA LEU A 47 17.15 -1.42 -24.36
C LEU A 47 17.76 -1.07 -22.99
N SER A 48 19.02 -0.63 -22.95
CA SER A 48 19.64 -0.19 -21.70
C SER A 48 19.09 1.14 -21.18
N VAL A 49 18.69 2.08 -22.05
CA VAL A 49 18.11 3.37 -21.66
C VAL A 49 16.64 3.22 -21.26
N ASP A 50 15.88 2.37 -21.96
CA ASP A 50 14.49 2.01 -21.63
C ASP A 50 14.42 1.19 -20.32
N CYS A 51 15.38 0.27 -20.09
CA CYS A 51 15.54 -0.42 -18.81
C CYS A 51 16.04 0.51 -17.69
N TYR A 52 16.79 1.57 -18.01
CA TYR A 52 17.20 2.57 -17.02
C TYR A 52 16.08 3.55 -16.68
N PHE A 53 15.20 3.85 -17.63
CA PHE A 53 13.96 4.61 -17.40
C PHE A 53 12.93 3.79 -16.60
N ALA A 54 12.96 2.45 -16.72
CA ALA A 54 12.12 1.52 -15.96
C ALA A 54 12.60 1.23 -14.52
N MET A 55 13.58 1.97 -13.98
CA MET A 55 13.98 1.89 -12.56
C MET A 55 13.87 3.21 -11.81
N SER A 56 13.13 4.18 -12.36
CA SER A 56 12.82 5.42 -11.64
C SER A 56 11.51 5.24 -10.88
N SER A 57 11.57 5.34 -9.54
CA SER A 57 10.36 5.39 -8.70
C SER A 57 9.39 6.43 -9.26
N ARG A 58 8.18 6.00 -9.64
CA ARG A 58 7.10 6.89 -10.11
C ARG A 58 6.45 7.64 -8.97
N VAL A 59 6.80 7.30 -7.72
CA VAL A 59 6.30 7.96 -6.52
C VAL A 59 7.46 8.59 -5.75
N ARG A 60 7.27 9.85 -5.36
CA ARG A 60 8.18 10.60 -4.51
C ARG A 60 7.50 10.91 -3.18
N VAL A 61 8.06 10.41 -2.09
CA VAL A 61 7.60 10.79 -0.73
C VAL A 61 7.89 12.27 -0.50
N VAL A 62 6.89 13.01 -0.06
CA VAL A 62 7.02 14.45 0.26
C VAL A 62 6.97 14.70 1.76
N ASN A 63 6.24 13.87 2.52
CA ASN A 63 6.18 14.00 3.97
C ASN A 63 5.89 12.63 4.62
N VAL A 64 6.40 12.43 5.83
CA VAL A 64 6.07 11.26 6.66
C VAL A 64 5.70 11.76 8.04
N THR A 65 4.51 11.39 8.47
CA THR A 65 3.97 11.72 9.80
C THR A 65 3.46 10.46 10.48
N HIS A 66 3.09 10.59 11.75
CA HIS A 66 2.51 9.50 12.52
C HIS A 66 1.16 9.95 13.07
N VAL A 67 0.14 9.10 12.93
CA VAL A 67 -1.21 9.34 13.42
C VAL A 67 -1.43 8.50 14.68
N HIS A 68 -1.81 9.17 15.75
CA HIS A 68 -2.10 8.52 17.03
C HIS A 68 -3.63 8.46 17.22
N PRO A 69 -4.13 7.48 17.97
CA PRO A 69 -5.54 7.46 18.38
C PRO A 69 -5.92 8.78 19.05
N ALA A 70 -7.08 9.35 18.69
CA ALA A 70 -7.55 10.62 19.25
C ALA A 70 -7.76 10.57 20.76
N ARG A 71 -8.03 9.37 21.30
CA ARG A 71 -8.12 9.09 22.73
C ARG A 71 -7.34 7.83 23.05
N ALA A 72 -6.54 7.89 24.11
CA ALA A 72 -5.91 6.70 24.67
C ALA A 72 -7.01 5.75 25.20
N ALA A 73 -6.97 4.50 24.77
CA ALA A 73 -7.72 3.43 25.40
C ALA A 73 -6.81 2.75 26.43
N ALA A 74 -7.36 2.44 27.60
CA ALA A 74 -6.77 1.40 28.45
C ALA A 74 -7.12 0.06 27.79
N ALA A 75 -6.36 -0.32 26.77
CA ALA A 75 -6.51 -1.58 26.08
C ALA A 75 -5.43 -2.53 26.62
N ASP A 76 -5.86 -3.71 27.03
CA ASP A 76 -4.93 -4.82 27.28
C ASP A 76 -4.38 -5.31 25.94
N ASP A 77 -3.20 -5.90 25.98
CA ASP A 77 -2.61 -6.58 24.83
C ASP A 77 -3.55 -7.70 24.34
N LEU A 78 -3.67 -7.82 23.02
CA LEU A 78 -4.48 -8.84 22.40
C LEU A 78 -3.61 -10.03 22.00
N GLU A 79 -3.72 -11.14 22.72
CA GLU A 79 -3.10 -12.40 22.29
C GLU A 79 -3.75 -12.91 21.02
N LEU A 80 -2.94 -13.28 20.03
CA LEU A 80 -3.44 -13.75 18.74
C LEU A 80 -4.14 -15.10 18.88
N ALA A 81 -5.31 -15.22 18.28
CA ALA A 81 -5.98 -16.52 18.17
C ALA A 81 -5.21 -17.42 17.20
N PHE A 82 -5.44 -18.74 17.30
CA PHE A 82 -4.78 -19.74 16.47
C PHE A 82 -4.86 -19.44 14.95
N PHE A 83 -6.01 -18.96 14.47
CA PHE A 83 -6.19 -18.62 13.06
C PHE A 83 -5.35 -17.41 12.62
N ASP A 84 -5.11 -16.47 13.54
CA ASP A 84 -4.35 -15.24 13.30
C ASP A 84 -2.85 -15.50 13.30
N ILE A 85 -2.38 -16.40 14.18
CA ILE A 85 -0.97 -16.84 14.23
C ILE A 85 -0.54 -17.40 12.86
N ALA A 86 -1.41 -18.18 12.21
CA ALA A 86 -1.13 -18.72 10.88
C ALA A 86 -0.98 -17.63 9.78
N GLN A 87 -1.41 -16.39 10.05
CA GLN A 87 -1.28 -15.27 9.12
C GLN A 87 -0.05 -14.40 9.37
N VAL A 88 0.72 -14.62 10.45
CA VAL A 88 1.89 -13.79 10.80
C VAL A 88 2.95 -13.79 9.69
N ALA A 89 3.14 -14.92 9.01
CA ALA A 89 4.11 -15.06 7.93
C ALA A 89 3.56 -14.65 6.54
N LYS A 90 2.32 -14.17 6.45
CA LYS A 90 1.72 -13.78 5.18
C LYS A 90 2.06 -12.33 4.81
N ILE A 91 2.06 -12.07 3.52
CA ILE A 91 2.18 -10.73 2.96
C ILE A 91 1.03 -9.86 3.52
N PRO A 92 1.31 -8.62 3.94
CA PRO A 92 0.27 -7.68 4.37
C PRO A 92 -0.83 -7.49 3.33
N ILE A 93 -2.04 -7.23 3.81
CA ILE A 93 -3.18 -6.87 2.99
C ILE A 93 -2.99 -5.44 2.49
N GLN A 94 -2.92 -5.26 1.18
CA GLN A 94 -2.81 -3.96 0.54
C GLN A 94 -4.13 -3.57 -0.15
N ARG A 95 -4.55 -2.31 0.03
CA ARG A 95 -5.75 -1.72 -0.60
C ARG A 95 -5.40 -0.36 -1.16
N LEU A 96 -5.91 -0.08 -2.36
CA LEU A 96 -5.72 1.20 -3.02
C LEU A 96 -7.08 1.76 -3.43
N PHE A 97 -7.31 3.03 -3.10
CA PHE A 97 -8.54 3.74 -3.41
C PHE A 97 -8.23 4.96 -4.24
N PHE A 98 -8.92 5.12 -5.37
CA PHE A 98 -8.75 6.28 -6.24
C PHE A 98 -9.95 7.21 -6.13
N PHE A 99 -9.66 8.50 -6.03
CA PHE A 99 -10.62 9.60 -5.96
C PHE A 99 -10.24 10.64 -7.01
N ASP A 100 -11.18 11.04 -7.86
CA ASP A 100 -10.99 12.09 -8.86
C ASP A 100 -12.25 12.96 -9.01
N GLY A 101 -12.09 14.13 -9.61
CA GLY A 101 -13.20 14.99 -10.00
C GLY A 101 -13.04 16.46 -9.62
N PRO A 102 -13.87 17.34 -10.21
CA PRO A 102 -13.75 18.80 -10.05
C PRO A 102 -14.06 19.30 -8.64
N GLY A 103 -14.73 18.48 -7.81
CA GLY A 103 -15.07 18.81 -6.42
C GLY A 103 -14.05 18.32 -5.38
N LEU A 104 -12.88 17.83 -5.82
CA LEU A 104 -11.86 17.35 -4.89
C LEU A 104 -11.23 18.54 -4.12
N PRO A 105 -11.21 18.52 -2.78
CA PRO A 105 -10.58 19.57 -1.99
C PRO A 105 -9.07 19.69 -2.28
N PRO A 106 -8.44 20.83 -1.92
CA PRO A 106 -6.99 20.95 -1.97
C PRO A 106 -6.31 19.80 -1.21
N PHE A 107 -5.19 19.30 -1.74
CA PHE A 107 -4.51 18.13 -1.17
C PHE A 107 -4.19 18.25 0.33
N PRO A 108 -3.69 19.39 0.85
CA PRO A 108 -3.47 19.53 2.30
C PRO A 108 -4.75 19.38 3.13
N SER A 109 -5.90 19.83 2.62
CA SER A 109 -7.20 19.65 3.27
C SER A 109 -7.62 18.17 3.28
N VAL A 110 -7.39 17.45 2.17
CA VAL A 110 -7.63 16.00 2.11
C VAL A 110 -6.76 15.26 3.11
N VAL A 111 -5.46 15.55 3.15
CA VAL A 111 -4.51 14.97 4.11
C VAL A 111 -4.95 15.25 5.55
N GLY A 112 -5.29 16.50 5.87
CA GLY A 112 -5.77 16.88 7.20
C GLY A 112 -7.02 16.12 7.62
N ALA A 113 -8.02 16.03 6.75
CA ALA A 113 -9.25 15.29 7.01
C ALA A 113 -9.00 13.79 7.20
N LEU A 114 -8.15 13.18 6.36
CA LEU A 114 -7.78 11.76 6.47
C LEU A 114 -7.02 11.47 7.77
N ARG A 115 -6.07 12.33 8.17
CA ARG A 115 -5.31 12.17 9.42
C ARG A 115 -6.21 12.31 10.65
N SER A 116 -7.06 13.33 10.69
CA SER A 116 -7.98 13.56 11.82
C SER A 116 -8.96 12.40 11.97
N SER A 117 -9.63 12.02 10.87
CA SER A 117 -10.58 10.90 10.90
C SER A 117 -9.92 9.55 11.17
N LEU A 118 -8.66 9.36 10.77
CA LEU A 118 -7.90 8.16 11.11
C LEU A 118 -7.64 8.13 12.62
N ALA A 119 -7.26 9.25 13.24
CA ALA A 119 -7.09 9.33 14.68
C ALA A 119 -8.37 8.94 15.45
N ASP A 120 -9.54 9.45 15.02
CA ASP A 120 -10.83 9.10 15.62
C ASP A 120 -11.17 7.62 15.41
N THR A 121 -10.90 7.08 14.22
CA THR A 121 -11.17 5.68 13.91
C THR A 121 -10.26 4.74 14.71
N LEU A 122 -8.98 5.10 14.88
CA LEU A 122 -8.05 4.35 15.71
C LEU A 122 -8.44 4.33 17.19
N ALA A 123 -9.21 5.31 17.68
CA ALA A 123 -9.75 5.23 19.04
C ALA A 123 -10.78 4.09 19.21
N VAL A 124 -11.45 3.69 18.12
CA VAL A 124 -12.40 2.56 18.09
C VAL A 124 -11.71 1.25 17.72
N PHE A 125 -10.80 1.29 16.75
CA PHE A 125 -10.01 0.15 16.27
C PHE A 125 -8.60 0.18 16.87
N PHE A 126 -8.54 0.30 18.20
CA PHE A 126 -7.29 0.57 18.93
C PHE A 126 -6.13 -0.39 18.64
N PRO A 127 -6.34 -1.71 18.47
CA PRO A 127 -5.25 -2.63 18.13
C PRO A 127 -4.51 -2.28 16.84
N LEU A 128 -5.13 -1.56 15.90
CA LEU A 128 -4.46 -1.12 14.66
C LEU A 128 -3.43 0.00 14.89
N ALA A 129 -3.41 0.62 16.06
CA ALA A 129 -2.38 1.57 16.46
C ALA A 129 -1.19 0.92 17.19
N GLY A 130 -1.29 -0.37 17.52
CA GLY A 130 -0.27 -1.13 18.25
C GLY A 130 0.80 -1.75 17.36
N GLU A 131 1.54 -2.68 17.94
CA GLU A 131 2.58 -3.46 17.28
C GLU A 131 2.35 -4.95 17.47
N LEU A 132 2.58 -5.75 16.44
CA LEU A 132 2.70 -7.19 16.61
C LEU A 132 4.02 -7.47 17.35
N ALA A 133 3.97 -8.22 18.45
CA ALA A 133 5.12 -8.53 19.28
C ALA A 133 5.11 -9.98 19.75
N PHE A 134 6.29 -10.53 20.02
CA PHE A 134 6.44 -11.81 20.70
C PHE A 134 6.76 -11.57 22.16
N ARG A 135 6.00 -12.19 23.08
CA ARG A 135 6.24 -12.13 24.53
C ARG A 135 6.99 -13.39 24.99
N PRO A 136 8.30 -13.31 25.33
CA PRO A 136 9.07 -14.48 25.73
C PRO A 136 8.58 -15.13 27.03
N SER A 137 7.99 -14.34 27.94
CA SER A 137 7.52 -14.81 29.25
C SER A 137 6.35 -15.80 29.15
N SER A 138 5.46 -15.63 28.17
CA SER A 138 4.31 -16.51 27.92
C SER A 138 4.48 -17.37 26.67
N GLY A 139 5.44 -17.06 25.80
CA GLY A 139 5.57 -17.67 24.47
C GLY A 139 4.48 -17.23 23.49
N ALA A 140 3.70 -16.21 23.83
CA ALA A 140 2.58 -15.74 23.03
C ALA A 140 3.00 -14.70 21.98
N VAL A 141 2.32 -14.69 20.84
CA VAL A 141 2.34 -13.57 19.89
C VAL A 141 1.12 -12.69 20.20
N VAL A 142 1.35 -11.40 20.39
CA VAL A 142 0.33 -10.44 20.82
C VAL A 142 0.35 -9.20 19.93
N VAL A 143 -0.77 -8.50 19.87
CA VAL A 143 -0.78 -7.08 19.49
C VAL A 143 -0.57 -6.26 20.76
N ASP A 144 0.65 -5.75 20.93
CA ASP A 144 1.05 -4.87 22.02
C ASP A 144 0.34 -3.52 21.86
N CYS A 145 -0.54 -3.23 22.81
CA CYS A 145 -1.36 -2.03 22.87
C CYS A 145 -0.90 -1.08 23.98
N SER A 146 0.28 -1.33 24.57
CA SER A 146 0.85 -0.51 25.63
C SER A 146 1.11 0.92 25.15
N PRO A 147 1.17 1.89 26.08
CA PRO A 147 1.52 3.26 25.74
C PRO A 147 2.83 3.39 24.96
N ALA A 148 3.81 2.51 25.21
CA ALA A 148 5.07 2.50 24.49
C ALA A 148 4.88 2.09 23.03
N ALA A 149 4.22 0.96 22.76
CA ALA A 149 3.97 0.46 21.40
C ALA A 149 3.11 1.43 20.55
N VAL A 150 2.14 2.09 21.18
CA VAL A 150 1.23 3.04 20.51
C VAL A 150 1.86 4.45 20.33
N SER A 151 2.86 4.81 21.15
CA SER A 151 3.46 6.17 21.16
C SER A 151 4.11 6.59 19.84
N SER A 152 4.51 5.62 19.03
CA SER A 152 5.09 5.78 17.70
C SER A 152 4.06 5.99 16.60
N GLY A 153 2.80 5.63 16.85
CA GLY A 153 1.67 5.88 15.96
C GLY A 153 1.69 5.12 14.63
N VAL A 154 0.62 5.32 13.86
CA VAL A 154 0.45 4.75 12.53
C VAL A 154 1.20 5.60 11.52
N ARG A 155 2.11 4.99 10.77
CA ARG A 155 2.87 5.67 9.72
C ARG A 155 1.93 6.19 8.63
N PHE A 156 1.99 7.49 8.36
CA PHE A 156 1.16 8.19 7.39
C PHE A 156 2.06 8.96 6.41
N VAL A 157 2.06 8.53 5.16
CA VAL A 157 2.92 9.04 4.10
C VAL A 157 2.12 9.96 3.18
N GLU A 158 2.68 11.12 2.88
CA GLU A 158 2.23 11.96 1.78
C GLU A 158 3.23 11.81 0.63
N ALA A 159 2.71 11.60 -0.58
CA ALA A 159 3.55 11.37 -1.74
C ALA A 159 3.03 12.07 -3.00
N GLU A 160 3.91 12.20 -3.98
CA GLU A 160 3.62 12.69 -5.31
C GLU A 160 3.91 11.62 -6.35
N TYR A 161 2.94 11.35 -7.21
CA TYR A 161 3.11 10.55 -8.40
C TYR A 161 3.69 11.42 -9.52
N LEU A 162 4.81 10.99 -10.11
CA LEU A 162 5.55 11.72 -11.14
C LEU A 162 4.83 11.71 -12.51
N GLY A 163 3.77 10.91 -12.66
CA GLY A 163 2.87 10.98 -13.81
C GLY A 163 1.74 12.01 -13.65
N SER A 164 0.91 12.11 -14.68
CA SER A 164 -0.26 12.99 -14.72
C SER A 164 -1.45 12.43 -13.94
N ALA A 165 -2.49 13.26 -13.74
CA ALA A 165 -3.76 12.80 -13.20
C ALA A 165 -4.45 11.78 -14.12
N ASP A 166 -4.25 11.87 -15.44
CA ASP A 166 -4.79 10.89 -16.40
C ASP A 166 -4.09 9.54 -16.29
N ASP A 167 -2.76 9.54 -16.07
CA ASP A 167 -2.01 8.31 -15.82
C ASP A 167 -2.52 7.64 -14.54
N MET A 168 -2.70 8.41 -13.47
CA MET A 168 -3.27 7.89 -12.21
C MET A 168 -4.71 7.37 -12.40
N ARG A 169 -5.52 8.00 -13.25
CA ARG A 169 -6.86 7.51 -13.61
C ARG A 169 -6.81 6.19 -14.37
N ARG A 170 -5.86 6.02 -15.30
CA ARG A 170 -5.66 4.77 -16.04
C ARG A 170 -5.29 3.61 -15.13
N LEU A 171 -4.42 3.84 -14.15
CA LEU A 171 -4.11 2.86 -13.09
C LEU A 171 -5.35 2.33 -12.35
N SER A 172 -6.44 3.12 -12.33
CA SER A 172 -7.70 2.74 -11.69
C SER A 172 -8.74 2.12 -12.63
N ARG A 173 -8.53 2.16 -13.96
CA ARG A 173 -9.55 1.88 -14.98
C ARG A 173 -9.15 0.85 -16.03
N ASP A 174 -7.85 0.64 -16.25
CA ASP A 174 -7.38 -0.29 -17.28
C ASP A 174 -7.59 -1.75 -16.87
N GLU A 175 -7.93 -2.60 -17.83
CA GLU A 175 -8.16 -4.04 -17.63
C GLU A 175 -6.86 -4.80 -17.29
N GLU A 176 -5.74 -4.31 -17.82
CA GLU A 176 -4.39 -4.77 -17.48
C GLU A 176 -3.82 -3.91 -16.35
N HIS A 177 -3.67 -4.52 -15.18
CA HIS A 177 -3.28 -3.82 -13.97
C HIS A 177 -1.75 -3.67 -13.89
N ASP A 178 -1.27 -2.42 -13.86
CA ASP A 178 0.14 -2.10 -13.61
C ASP A 178 0.49 -2.38 -12.14
N THR A 179 0.96 -3.59 -11.87
CA THR A 179 1.30 -4.08 -10.53
C THR A 179 2.49 -3.34 -9.92
N GLU A 180 3.43 -2.89 -10.75
CA GLU A 180 4.57 -2.10 -10.32
C GLU A 180 4.10 -0.74 -9.78
N ALA A 181 3.26 -0.03 -10.54
CA ALA A 181 2.68 1.23 -10.10
C ALA A 181 1.81 1.06 -8.85
N PHE A 182 1.03 -0.02 -8.75
CA PHE A 182 0.25 -0.32 -7.55
C PHE A 182 1.15 -0.45 -6.32
N SER A 183 2.24 -1.22 -6.42
CA SER A 183 3.17 -1.45 -5.29
C SER A 183 3.82 -0.18 -4.76
N GLN A 184 3.97 0.85 -5.61
CA GLN A 184 4.53 2.15 -5.22
C GLN A 184 3.49 3.10 -4.60
N LEU A 185 2.20 2.85 -4.84
CA LEU A 185 1.08 3.67 -4.35
C LEU A 185 0.52 3.21 -3.00
N VAL A 186 0.96 2.06 -2.51
CA VAL A 186 0.66 1.55 -1.17
C VAL A 186 1.88 1.67 -0.27
N PRO A 187 1.70 1.97 1.03
CA PRO A 187 2.82 2.10 1.94
C PRO A 187 3.45 0.75 2.22
N ASP A 188 4.77 0.71 2.31
CA ASP A 188 5.46 -0.46 2.84
C ASP A 188 5.25 -0.59 4.35
N LEU A 189 5.22 -1.84 4.83
CA LEU A 189 5.07 -2.20 6.22
C LEU A 189 6.17 -3.22 6.54
N ASP A 190 7.21 -2.80 7.25
CA ASP A 190 8.30 -3.71 7.64
C ASP A 190 7.79 -4.70 8.68
N VAL A 191 7.63 -5.94 8.22
CA VAL A 191 7.16 -7.09 9.01
C VAL A 191 8.23 -8.17 9.08
N THR A 192 9.48 -7.83 8.73
CA THR A 192 10.60 -8.78 8.72
C THR A 192 11.11 -9.11 10.12
N GLN A 193 10.82 -8.25 11.10
CA GLN A 193 11.24 -8.38 12.49
C GLN A 193 10.12 -7.94 13.44
N LEU A 194 10.10 -8.53 14.63
CA LEU A 194 9.23 -8.10 15.73
C LEU A 194 10.01 -7.18 16.70
N PRO A 195 9.36 -6.16 17.28
CA PRO A 195 7.96 -5.81 17.05
C PRO A 195 7.72 -5.12 15.70
N ALA A 196 6.56 -5.38 15.09
CA ALA A 196 6.19 -4.89 13.76
C ALA A 196 4.93 -4.02 13.81
N ARG A 197 4.90 -2.93 13.03
CA ARG A 197 3.67 -2.15 12.84
C ARG A 197 2.61 -2.99 12.14
N VAL A 198 1.35 -2.73 12.45
CA VAL A 198 0.24 -3.51 11.89
C VAL A 198 -0.60 -2.74 10.86
N LEU A 199 -0.42 -1.42 10.76
CA LEU A 199 -1.12 -0.54 9.82
C LEU A 199 -0.18 0.57 9.31
N ALA A 200 -0.25 0.87 8.03
CA ALA A 200 0.33 2.07 7.43
C ALA A 200 -0.59 2.65 6.35
N VAL A 201 -0.49 3.96 6.14
CA VAL A 201 -1.29 4.71 5.15
C VAL A 201 -0.38 5.56 4.26
N GLN A 202 -0.70 5.63 2.97
CA GLN A 202 -0.09 6.53 2.02
C GLN A 202 -1.17 7.30 1.26
N VAL A 203 -1.00 8.61 1.12
CA VAL A 203 -1.87 9.46 0.31
C VAL A 203 -1.02 10.11 -0.78
N THR A 204 -1.38 9.84 -2.03
CA THR A 204 -0.60 10.24 -3.20
C THR A 204 -1.41 11.15 -4.09
N ARG A 205 -0.82 12.27 -4.53
CA ARG A 205 -1.39 13.15 -5.57
C ARG A 205 -0.51 13.16 -6.82
N PRO A 206 -1.01 13.50 -8.01
CA PRO A 206 -0.16 13.81 -9.15
C PRO A 206 0.72 15.03 -8.88
N ALA A 207 1.95 15.02 -9.40
CA ALA A 207 2.91 16.12 -9.27
C ALA A 207 2.53 17.34 -10.12
N ALA A 208 1.99 17.10 -11.33
CA ALA A 208 1.72 18.16 -12.31
C ALA A 208 0.29 18.73 -12.22
N VAL A 209 -0.73 17.90 -12.48
CA VAL A 209 -2.13 18.34 -12.57
C VAL A 209 -2.93 17.81 -11.38
N HIS A 210 -3.46 18.72 -10.56
CA HIS A 210 -4.32 18.38 -9.42
C HIS A 210 -5.69 17.86 -9.87
N GLY A 211 -6.43 17.21 -8.97
CA GLY A 211 -7.78 16.68 -9.24
C GLY A 211 -7.89 15.16 -9.23
N ALA A 212 -6.85 14.47 -8.74
CA ALA A 212 -6.89 13.06 -8.38
C ALA A 212 -6.10 12.83 -7.08
N VAL A 213 -6.52 11.85 -6.28
CA VAL A 213 -5.84 11.36 -5.08
C VAL A 213 -5.96 9.84 -5.04
N ALA A 214 -4.85 9.18 -4.74
CA ALA A 214 -4.82 7.76 -4.40
C ALA A 214 -4.54 7.59 -2.91
N VAL A 215 -5.33 6.75 -2.23
CA VAL A 215 -5.14 6.39 -0.82
C VAL A 215 -4.78 4.91 -0.76
N GLY A 216 -3.52 4.63 -0.44
CA GLY A 216 -2.98 3.30 -0.21
C GLY A 216 -3.00 2.96 1.27
N VAL A 217 -3.38 1.73 1.60
CA VAL A 217 -3.45 1.23 2.98
C VAL A 217 -2.87 -0.17 3.02
N THR A 218 -1.99 -0.41 3.99
CA THR A 218 -1.36 -1.70 4.23
C THR A 218 -1.66 -2.15 5.65
N ILE A 219 -2.24 -3.33 5.81
CA ILE A 219 -2.65 -3.92 7.10
C ILE A 219 -2.03 -5.31 7.23
N LEU A 220 -1.40 -5.60 8.36
CA LEU A 220 -0.85 -6.92 8.62
C LEU A 220 -1.98 -7.97 8.74
N HIS A 221 -1.87 -9.05 7.98
CA HIS A 221 -2.93 -10.07 7.91
C HIS A 221 -3.18 -10.77 9.26
N ALA A 222 -2.21 -10.75 10.17
CA ALA A 222 -2.32 -11.30 11.52
C ALA A 222 -3.27 -10.51 12.45
N VAL A 223 -3.70 -9.30 12.07
CA VAL A 223 -4.61 -8.49 12.91
C VAL A 223 -5.98 -8.26 12.28
N ALA A 224 -6.18 -8.69 11.04
CA ALA A 224 -7.44 -8.49 10.32
C ALA A 224 -7.65 -9.52 9.22
N ASP A 225 -8.85 -10.08 9.15
CA ASP A 225 -9.35 -10.76 7.96
C ASP A 225 -9.99 -9.75 6.98
N GLY A 226 -10.48 -10.25 5.84
CA GLY A 226 -11.12 -9.40 4.84
C GLY A 226 -12.32 -8.61 5.38
N GLN A 227 -13.12 -9.20 6.27
CA GLN A 227 -14.29 -8.54 6.84
C GLN A 227 -13.89 -7.42 7.80
N ALA A 228 -12.93 -7.67 8.68
CA ALA A 228 -12.38 -6.68 9.62
C ALA A 228 -11.77 -5.48 8.87
N VAL A 229 -11.01 -5.74 7.80
CA VAL A 229 -10.47 -4.68 6.93
C VAL A 229 -11.61 -3.81 6.38
N TRP A 230 -12.68 -4.40 5.85
CA TRP A 230 -13.80 -3.63 5.30
C TRP A 230 -14.58 -2.84 6.36
N GLN A 231 -14.75 -3.38 7.56
CA GLN A 231 -15.37 -2.65 8.67
C GLN A 231 -14.55 -1.43 9.07
N PHE A 232 -13.22 -1.58 9.16
CA PHE A 232 -12.31 -0.48 9.43
C PHE A 232 -12.42 0.61 8.34
N MET A 233 -12.37 0.24 7.05
CA MET A 233 -12.49 1.20 5.94
C MET A 233 -13.84 1.93 5.93
N ARG A 234 -14.92 1.23 6.27
CA ARG A 234 -16.27 1.83 6.37
C ARG A 234 -16.36 2.82 7.54
N ALA A 235 -15.80 2.47 8.69
CA ALA A 235 -15.74 3.36 9.85
C ALA A 235 -14.89 4.61 9.53
N TRP A 236 -13.70 4.42 8.97
CA TRP A 236 -12.79 5.52 8.64
C TRP A 236 -13.37 6.49 7.61
N SER A 237 -13.91 5.96 6.52
CA SER A 237 -14.59 6.79 5.52
C SER A 237 -15.81 7.53 6.09
N THR A 238 -16.48 6.97 7.11
CA THR A 238 -17.60 7.64 7.79
C THR A 238 -17.13 8.80 8.65
N ALA A 239 -16.13 8.57 9.51
CA ALA A 239 -15.50 9.62 10.29
C ALA A 239 -14.96 10.76 9.40
N SER A 240 -14.36 10.43 8.25
CA SER A 240 -13.85 11.43 7.30
C SER A 240 -14.94 12.31 6.68
N ARG A 241 -16.14 11.77 6.41
CA ARG A 241 -17.27 12.55 5.89
C ARG A 241 -17.92 13.42 6.96
N GLU A 242 -18.07 12.90 8.17
CA GLU A 242 -18.71 13.60 9.28
C GLU A 242 -17.85 14.76 9.79
N GLY A 243 -16.53 14.57 9.88
CA GLY A 243 -15.60 15.66 10.19
C GLY A 243 -15.56 16.76 9.11
N ALA A 244 -15.83 16.43 7.84
CA ALA A 244 -15.95 17.41 6.76
C ALA A 244 -17.26 18.23 6.83
N ALA A 245 -18.33 17.66 7.40
CA ALA A 245 -19.63 18.34 7.56
C ALA A 245 -19.66 19.29 8.76
N ALA A 246 -18.77 19.12 9.74
CA ALA A 246 -18.68 19.98 10.92
C ALA A 246 -18.01 21.35 10.67
N HIS A 247 -17.57 21.62 9.43
CA HIS A 247 -16.84 22.85 9.05
C HIS A 247 -17.47 23.62 7.88
N VAL A 248 -18.76 23.41 7.58
CA VAL A 248 -19.52 24.17 6.57
C VAL A 248 -20.56 25.05 7.23
#